data_AF-A0A4U9W0Z9-F1
#
_entry.id   AF-A0A4U9W0Z9-F1
#
_cell.length_a   1.000
_cell.length_b   1.000
_cell.length_c   1.000
_cell.angle_alpha   90.00
_cell.angle_beta   90.00
_cell.angle_gamma   90.00
#
_symmetry.space_group_name_H-M   'P 1'
#
loop_
_entity.id
_entity.type
_entity.pdbx_description
1 polymer ?
#
loop_
_entity_poly.entity_id
_entity_poly.type
_entity_poly.pdbx_seq_one_letter_code
_entity_poly.pdbx_strand_id
1 'polypeptide(L)' 'MPFEKVQVKYKSISWSHKSAGTSGYSIWDDRVY' A
#
# COMPACT_ATOMS: atom_id res chain seq x y z
N MET A 1 -8.76 9.91 25.40
CA MET A 1 -7.60 9.17 24.85
C MET A 1 -7.14 9.91 23.60
N PRO A 2 -5.88 10.32 23.46
CA PRO A 2 -5.44 11.01 22.25
C PRO A 2 -5.28 9.99 21.12
N PHE A 3 -5.76 10.36 19.93
CA PHE A 3 -5.61 9.55 18.73
C PHE A 3 -4.90 10.38 17.68
N GLU A 4 -3.91 9.79 17.04
CA GLU A 4 -3.15 10.42 15.97
C GLU A 4 -3.40 9.68 14.66
N LYS A 5 -3.50 10.44 13.57
CA LYS A 5 -3.73 9.91 12.24
C LYS A 5 -2.59 10.34 11.32
N VAL A 6 -1.90 9.37 10.74
CA VAL A 6 -0.84 9.60 9.75
C VAL A 6 -1.33 9.16 8.39
N GLN A 7 -1.11 9.99 7.38
CA GLN A 7 -1.40 9.69 5.98
C GLN A 7 -0.11 9.77 5.18
N VAL A 8 0.14 8.78 4.34
CA VAL A 8 1.37 8.68 3.55
C VAL A 8 1.00 8.52 2.07
N LYS A 9 1.60 9.35 1.21
CA LYS A 9 1.54 9.14 -0.24
C LYS A 9 2.60 8.14 -0.65
N TYR A 10 2.25 7.21 -1.52
CA TYR A 10 3.17 6.20 -2.04
C TYR A 10 2.97 6.03 -3.55
N LYS A 11 4.06 5.82 -4.27
CA LYS A 11 4.02 5.49 -5.71
C LYS A 11 3.65 4.01 -5.93
N SER A 12 4.12 3.14 -5.05
CA SER A 12 3.84 1.71 -5.11
C SER A 12 3.76 1.14 -3.70
N ILE A 13 2.97 0.09 -3.56
CA ILE A 13 2.82 -0.67 -2.32
C ILE A 13 2.92 -2.16 -2.64
N SER A 14 3.57 -2.90 -1.75
CA SER A 14 3.72 -4.35 -1.87
C SER A 14 3.31 -5.02 -0.56
N TRP A 15 2.54 -6.10 -0.68
CA TRP A 15 2.02 -6.90 0.42
C TRP A 15 2.57 -8.30 0.34
N SER A 16 3.02 -8.84 1.48
CA SER A 16 3.58 -10.18 1.59
C SER A 16 2.88 -10.91 2.73
N HIS A 17 2.14 -11.96 2.39
CA HIS A 17 1.52 -12.85 3.36
C HIS A 17 2.54 -13.91 3.80
N LYS A 18 3.14 -13.72 4.98
CA LYS A 18 4.28 -14.52 5.44
C LYS A 18 3.96 -15.99 5.68
N SER A 19 2.75 -16.32 6.14
CA SER A 19 2.37 -17.70 6.46
C SER A 19 1.83 -18.48 5.26
N ALA A 20 1.03 -17.86 4.38
CA ALA A 20 0.51 -18.55 3.19
C ALA A 20 1.38 -18.40 1.92
N GLY A 21 2.43 -17.57 1.97
CA GLY A 21 3.40 -17.44 0.88
C GLY A 21 2.94 -16.61 -0.32
N THR A 22 1.73 -16.04 -0.29
CA THR A 22 1.21 -15.20 -1.38
C THR A 22 1.69 -13.75 -1.25
N SER A 23 1.85 -13.05 -2.36
CA SER A 23 2.17 -11.63 -2.38
C SER A 23 1.41 -10.89 -3.47
N GLY A 24 1.20 -9.59 -3.28
CA GLY A 24 0.58 -8.71 -4.27
C GLY A 24 1.21 -7.33 -4.22
N TYR A 25 1.02 -6.54 -5.29
CA TYR A 25 1.50 -5.17 -5.33
C TYR A 25 0.47 -4.29 -6.05
N SER A 26 0.55 -2.98 -5.79
CA SER A 26 -0.24 -1.97 -6.48
C SER A 26 0.66 -0.77 -6.76
N ILE A 27 0.49 -0.16 -7.93
CA ILE A 27 1.22 1.03 -8.36
C ILE A 27 0.19 2.11 -8.60
N TRP A 28 0.38 3.26 -7.97
CA TRP A 28 -0.38 4.45 -8.28
C TRP A 28 0.20 5.06 -9.55
N ASP A 29 -0.56 5.03 -10.63
CA ASP A 29 -0.17 5.56 -11.94
C ASP A 29 -1.29 6.47 -12.45
N ASP A 30 -1.01 7.78 -12.50
CA ASP A 30 -1.97 8.83 -12.90
C ASP A 30 -2.15 8.87 -14.43
N ARG A 31 -2.36 7.71 -15.07
CA ARG A 31 -2.59 7.65 -16.52
C ARG A 31 -3.97 8.19 -16.85
N VAL A 32 -4.01 9.33 -17.56
CA VAL A 32 -5.19 9.85 -18.24
C VAL A 32 -5.22 9.22 -19.63
N TYR A 33 -6.27 8.47 -19.95
CA TYR A 33 -6.53 7.89 -21.28
C TYR A 33 -7.40 8.80 -22.14
#